data_AF-A0A1A9WZK3-F1
#
_entry.id   AF-A0A1A9WZK3-F1
#
_cell.length_a   1.000
_cell.length_b   1.000
_cell.length_c   1.000
_cell.angle_alpha   90.00
_cell.angle_beta   90.00
_cell.angle_gamma   90.00
#
_symmetry.space_group_name_H-M   'P 1'
#
loop_
_entity.id
_entity.type
_entity.pdbx_description
1 polymer ?
#
loop_
_entity_poly.entity_id
_entity_poly.type
_entity_poly.pdbx_seq_one_letter_code
_entity_poly.pdbx_strand_id
1 'polypeptide(L)'
;MSHNLKETSTSFQEHSPNNCAIKVSNNDFGTDANVFLLNNANCNTIKDAKVQKDFSTRNFMKTKRIWKVPWFLLCVCLLQISIYLLNSECLIECLMFIPKYKHQYWRFISYMLLHSDLFHLTMNICLQLLIGMRLEIEQGHLKVAIIYMMGVISGSLATLYFLPQLSLMGASAGVYAMLTSHIPHLIKNFHYLTYRYLRVISMCSPIKGIRMHNIS
;
A
#
# COMPACT_ATOMS: atom_id res chain seq x y z
N MET A 1 -64.57 14.36 47.59
CA MET A 1 -63.64 15.28 48.26
C MET A 1 -62.57 14.46 48.95
N SER A 2 -61.39 14.42 48.31
CA SER A 2 -60.03 14.26 48.85
C SER A 2 -59.59 13.01 49.66
N HIS A 3 -58.78 12.19 48.98
CA HIS A 3 -57.43 11.67 49.33
C HIS A 3 -57.16 10.84 50.61
N ASN A 4 -56.61 9.62 50.44
CA ASN A 4 -55.14 9.38 50.44
C ASN A 4 -54.70 7.91 50.16
N LEU A 5 -53.80 7.79 49.16
CA LEU A 5 -52.64 6.89 48.90
C LEU A 5 -52.38 5.62 49.74
N LYS A 6 -52.02 4.49 49.09
CA LYS A 6 -50.65 4.14 48.62
C LYS A 6 -50.60 2.77 47.89
N GLU A 7 -49.97 2.72 46.72
CA GLU A 7 -49.64 1.51 45.93
C GLU A 7 -48.31 0.89 46.38
N THR A 8 -48.11 -0.43 46.20
CA THR A 8 -46.87 -1.00 45.63
C THR A 8 -47.10 -2.42 45.10
N SER A 9 -46.88 -2.65 43.81
CA SER A 9 -46.73 -3.97 43.20
C SER A 9 -45.45 -3.96 42.36
N THR A 10 -44.62 -5.00 42.50
CA THR A 10 -43.40 -5.18 41.69
C THR A 10 -43.37 -6.60 41.15
N SER A 11 -43.28 -6.73 39.82
CA SER A 11 -42.96 -7.99 39.13
C SER A 11 -41.98 -7.74 37.98
N PHE A 12 -40.81 -8.36 38.12
CA PHE A 12 -40.11 -9.22 37.14
C PHE A 12 -39.53 -8.70 35.80
N GLN A 13 -38.19 -8.87 35.73
CA GLN A 13 -37.33 -9.56 34.73
C GLN A 13 -36.90 -8.94 33.37
N GLU A 14 -35.56 -8.74 33.28
CA GLU A 14 -34.58 -9.41 32.38
C GLU A 14 -33.73 -8.59 31.36
N HIS A 15 -32.41 -8.53 31.68
CA HIS A 15 -31.14 -8.57 30.89
C HIS A 15 -31.16 -8.45 29.33
N SER A 16 -30.20 -7.84 28.60
CA SER A 16 -28.84 -7.26 28.78
C SER A 16 -28.38 -6.71 27.39
N PRO A 17 -27.12 -6.28 27.14
CA PRO A 17 -26.37 -5.12 27.60
C PRO A 17 -26.10 -4.10 26.45
N ASN A 18 -25.76 -2.85 26.78
CA ASN A 18 -24.62 -2.11 26.22
C ASN A 18 -24.69 -0.64 26.65
N ASN A 19 -24.01 -0.38 27.76
CA ASN A 19 -23.76 0.94 28.32
C ASN A 19 -23.08 1.86 27.30
N CYS A 20 -23.80 2.87 26.82
CA CYS A 20 -23.21 4.15 26.48
C CYS A 20 -23.38 5.04 27.73
N ALA A 21 -22.39 5.02 28.62
CA ALA A 21 -22.39 5.88 29.79
C ALA A 21 -22.19 7.33 29.33
N ILE A 22 -23.27 8.13 29.34
CA ILE A 22 -23.17 9.58 29.35
C ILE A 22 -23.80 10.06 30.66
N LYS A 23 -22.94 10.65 31.50
CA LYS A 23 -23.27 11.25 32.79
C LYS A 23 -24.15 12.48 32.51
N VAL A 24 -25.44 12.44 32.87
CA VAL A 24 -26.33 13.60 32.76
C VAL A 24 -26.50 14.22 34.15
N SER A 25 -26.05 15.48 34.26
CA SER A 25 -26.28 16.34 35.43
C SER A 25 -27.73 16.80 35.45
N ASN A 26 -28.32 16.79 36.65
CA ASN A 26 -29.71 17.14 36.95
C ASN A 26 -30.15 18.49 36.37
N ASN A 27 -31.36 18.56 35.79
CA ASN A 27 -32.50 19.29 36.37
C ASN A 27 -33.69 19.32 35.40
N ASP A 28 -34.86 19.19 36.02
CA ASP A 28 -36.19 19.65 35.60
C ASP A 28 -37.04 18.85 34.60
N PHE A 29 -38.30 18.75 35.03
CA PHE A 29 -39.40 17.91 34.65
C PHE A 29 -40.23 18.57 33.53
N GLY A 30 -40.52 17.83 32.46
CA GLY A 30 -41.71 18.05 31.61
C GLY A 30 -41.49 18.54 30.17
N THR A 31 -41.36 17.62 29.21
CA THR A 31 -42.20 17.46 27.97
C THR A 31 -41.54 16.48 26.98
N ASP A 32 -41.85 15.19 27.14
CA ASP A 32 -41.13 14.04 26.57
C ASP A 32 -41.48 13.60 25.13
N ALA A 33 -41.87 14.52 24.24
CA ALA A 33 -42.08 14.19 22.81
C ALA A 33 -40.96 14.71 21.90
N ASN A 34 -40.47 15.93 22.15
CA ASN A 34 -39.50 16.61 21.29
C ASN A 34 -38.07 16.09 21.49
N VAL A 35 -37.72 15.64 22.70
CA VAL A 35 -36.39 15.07 23.01
C VAL A 35 -36.21 13.68 22.38
N PHE A 36 -37.28 12.89 22.30
CA PHE A 36 -37.24 11.57 21.65
C PHE A 36 -37.11 11.69 20.13
N LEU A 37 -37.83 12.65 19.51
CA LEU A 37 -37.72 12.92 18.08
C LEU A 37 -36.35 13.50 17.70
N LEU A 38 -35.77 14.39 18.52
CA LEU A 38 -34.43 14.93 18.26
C LEU A 38 -33.33 13.86 18.39
N ASN A 39 -33.41 12.96 19.39
CA ASN A 39 -32.46 11.86 19.53
C ASN A 39 -32.58 10.85 18.37
N ASN A 40 -33.78 10.57 17.89
CA ASN A 40 -34.00 9.67 16.76
C ASN A 40 -33.59 10.31 15.42
N ALA A 41 -33.91 11.60 15.22
CA ALA A 41 -33.49 12.37 14.04
C ALA A 41 -31.96 12.45 13.94
N ASN A 42 -31.28 12.72 15.06
CA ASN A 42 -29.82 12.80 15.10
C ASN A 42 -29.16 11.42 14.88
N CYS A 43 -29.76 10.35 15.42
CA CYS A 43 -29.29 8.98 15.21
C CYS A 43 -29.45 8.54 13.74
N ASN A 44 -30.54 8.94 13.09
CA ASN A 44 -30.77 8.65 11.67
C ASN A 44 -29.80 9.43 10.79
N THR A 45 -29.58 10.72 11.02
CA THR A 45 -28.57 11.50 10.28
C THR A 45 -27.15 10.99 10.47
N ILE A 46 -26.78 10.51 11.67
CA ILE A 46 -25.45 9.91 11.91
C ILE A 46 -25.32 8.55 11.22
N LYS A 47 -26.38 7.73 11.23
CA LYS A 47 -26.42 6.47 10.48
C LYS A 47 -26.29 6.73 8.98
N ASP A 48 -26.99 7.71 8.45
CA ASP A 48 -26.97 8.08 7.04
C ASP A 48 -25.61 8.64 6.61
N ALA A 49 -25.00 9.50 7.43
CA ALA A 49 -23.64 10.00 7.20
C ALA A 49 -22.59 8.89 7.26
N LYS A 50 -22.74 7.91 8.16
CA LYS A 50 -21.84 6.76 8.28
C LYS A 50 -22.03 5.78 7.12
N VAL A 51 -23.26 5.52 6.69
CA VAL A 51 -23.60 4.71 5.53
C VAL A 51 -23.09 5.36 4.23
N GLN A 52 -23.20 6.68 4.09
CA GLN A 52 -22.67 7.41 2.93
C GLN A 52 -21.15 7.43 2.91
N LYS A 53 -20.49 7.58 4.07
CA LYS A 53 -19.04 7.47 4.20
C LYS A 53 -18.57 6.04 3.92
N ASP A 54 -19.27 5.03 4.42
CA ASP A 54 -18.98 3.62 4.16
C ASP A 54 -19.26 3.23 2.72
N PHE A 55 -20.27 3.80 2.07
CA PHE A 55 -20.57 3.59 0.64
C PHE A 55 -19.56 4.29 -0.26
N SER A 56 -19.14 5.52 0.07
CA SER A 56 -18.05 6.24 -0.61
C SER A 56 -16.71 5.50 -0.44
N THR A 57 -16.42 5.02 0.77
CA THR A 57 -15.23 4.21 1.05
C THR A 57 -15.31 2.86 0.34
N ARG A 58 -16.46 2.18 0.32
CA ARG A 58 -16.67 0.92 -0.40
C ARG A 58 -16.64 1.09 -1.92
N ASN A 59 -17.10 2.20 -2.48
CA ASN A 59 -17.05 2.47 -3.92
C ASN A 59 -15.63 2.87 -4.36
N PHE A 60 -14.89 3.58 -3.51
CA PHE A 60 -13.44 3.77 -3.67
C PHE A 60 -12.69 2.43 -3.61
N MET A 61 -13.14 1.49 -2.77
CA MET A 61 -12.58 0.13 -2.65
C MET A 61 -13.03 -0.81 -3.79
N LYS A 62 -14.22 -0.63 -4.37
CA LYS A 62 -14.77 -1.49 -5.44
C LYS A 62 -14.28 -1.12 -6.85
N THR A 63 -13.87 0.12 -7.09
CA THR A 63 -13.38 0.57 -8.41
C THR A 63 -11.95 0.08 -8.74
N LYS A 64 -11.24 -0.54 -7.80
CA LYS A 64 -9.83 -0.98 -7.98
C LYS A 64 -9.64 -2.48 -8.20
N ARG A 65 -10.56 -3.15 -8.90
CA ARG A 65 -10.34 -4.54 -9.35
C ARG A 65 -10.18 -4.66 -10.87
N ILE A 66 -9.61 -3.64 -11.49
CA ILE A 66 -9.03 -3.77 -12.82
C ILE A 66 -7.66 -4.43 -12.63
N TRP A 67 -7.49 -5.61 -13.23
CA TRP A 67 -6.19 -6.27 -13.32
C TRP A 67 -5.28 -5.37 -14.16
N LYS A 68 -4.56 -4.46 -13.49
CA LYS A 68 -3.55 -3.64 -14.15
C LYS A 68 -2.37 -4.55 -14.43
N VAL A 69 -2.23 -4.94 -15.69
CA VAL A 69 -1.02 -5.60 -16.18
C VAL A 69 0.16 -4.69 -15.86
N PRO A 70 1.27 -5.20 -15.31
CA PRO A 70 2.42 -4.40 -14.87
C PRO A 70 3.25 -3.92 -16.07
N TRP A 71 2.67 -3.01 -16.86
CA TRP A 71 3.23 -2.54 -18.11
C TRP A 71 4.59 -1.88 -17.96
N PHE A 72 4.80 -1.10 -16.90
CA PHE A 72 6.08 -0.41 -16.71
C PHE A 72 7.21 -1.43 -16.56
N LEU A 73 7.04 -2.40 -15.66
CA LEU A 73 8.08 -3.39 -15.40
C LEU A 73 8.30 -4.34 -16.57
N LEU A 74 7.23 -4.76 -17.25
CA LEU A 74 7.35 -5.57 -18.46
C LEU A 74 8.13 -4.83 -19.53
N CYS A 75 7.87 -3.53 -19.75
CA CYS A 75 8.64 -2.72 -20.69
C CYS A 75 10.11 -2.62 -20.31
N VAL A 76 10.43 -2.37 -19.03
CA VAL A 76 11.82 -2.29 -18.57
C VAL A 76 12.54 -3.63 -18.71
N CYS A 77 11.91 -4.74 -18.36
CA CYS A 77 12.49 -6.08 -18.53
C CYS A 77 12.73 -6.40 -20.03
N LEU A 78 11.76 -6.09 -20.90
CA LEU A 78 11.93 -6.27 -22.34
C LEU A 78 13.06 -5.43 -22.89
N LEU A 79 13.20 -4.17 -22.45
CA LEU A 79 14.31 -3.29 -22.84
C LEU A 79 15.66 -3.83 -22.36
N GLN A 80 15.75 -4.32 -21.11
CA GLN A 80 16.98 -4.93 -20.58
C GLN A 80 17.39 -6.18 -21.37
N ILE A 81 16.44 -7.08 -21.65
CA ILE A 81 16.69 -8.28 -22.47
C ILE A 81 17.10 -7.87 -23.88
N SER A 82 16.39 -6.93 -24.51
CA SER A 82 16.69 -6.48 -25.88
C SER A 82 18.09 -5.88 -25.97
N ILE A 83 18.47 -5.02 -25.03
CA ILE A 83 19.81 -4.43 -24.98
C ILE A 83 20.89 -5.48 -24.71
N TYR A 84 20.62 -6.44 -23.82
CA TYR A 84 21.52 -7.56 -23.58
C TYR A 84 21.70 -8.44 -24.82
N LEU A 85 20.67 -8.63 -25.65
CA LEU A 85 20.78 -9.40 -26.90
C LEU A 85 21.54 -8.64 -28.00
N LEU A 86 21.43 -7.31 -28.03
CA LEU A 86 22.17 -6.48 -28.99
C LEU A 86 23.68 -6.40 -28.68
N ASN A 87 24.08 -6.71 -27.44
CA ASN A 87 25.43 -6.74 -26.88
C ASN A 87 26.55 -6.17 -27.78
N SER A 88 26.51 -4.87 -28.04
CA SER A 88 27.48 -4.19 -28.89
C SER A 88 28.39 -3.33 -28.02
N GLU A 89 29.69 -3.39 -28.22
CA GLU A 89 30.69 -2.61 -27.46
C GLU A 89 30.36 -1.10 -27.47
N CYS A 90 29.97 -0.57 -28.63
CA CYS A 90 29.55 0.83 -28.76
C CYS A 90 28.33 1.17 -27.89
N LEU A 91 27.36 0.25 -27.78
CA LEU A 91 26.15 0.45 -26.98
C LEU A 91 26.50 0.47 -25.48
N ILE A 92 27.35 -0.46 -25.05
CA ILE A 92 27.86 -0.50 -23.68
C ILE A 92 28.57 0.81 -23.33
N GLU A 93 29.48 1.26 -24.20
CA GLU A 93 30.21 2.51 -24.00
C GLU A 93 29.30 3.73 -24.01
N CYS A 94 28.23 3.75 -24.80
CA CYS A 94 27.28 4.86 -24.85
C CYS A 94 26.37 4.94 -23.60
N LEU A 95 25.94 3.79 -23.07
CA LEU A 95 24.93 3.73 -22.01
C LEU A 95 25.50 3.62 -20.59
N MET A 96 26.73 3.13 -20.43
CA MET A 96 27.37 2.91 -19.13
C MET A 96 27.55 4.23 -18.37
N PHE A 97 27.38 4.20 -17.05
CA PHE A 97 27.68 5.37 -16.24
C PHE A 97 29.17 5.43 -15.91
N ILE A 98 29.82 6.52 -16.32
CA ILE A 98 31.23 6.80 -16.07
C ILE A 98 31.31 8.18 -15.37
N PRO A 99 31.77 8.25 -14.11
CA PRO A 99 31.84 9.51 -13.34
C PRO A 99 32.61 10.64 -14.05
N LYS A 100 33.61 10.28 -14.88
CA LYS A 100 34.39 11.22 -15.71
C LYS A 100 33.51 12.05 -16.66
N TYR A 101 32.41 11.48 -17.16
CA TYR A 101 31.51 12.12 -18.13
C TYR A 101 30.22 12.61 -17.48
N LYS A 102 30.30 13.23 -16.29
CA LYS A 102 29.16 13.75 -15.52
C LYS A 102 28.25 14.75 -16.27
N HIS A 103 28.73 15.36 -17.35
CA HIS A 103 27.94 16.26 -18.20
C HIS A 103 26.94 15.52 -19.11
N GLN A 104 27.09 14.20 -19.26
CA GLN A 104 26.22 13.37 -20.09
C GLN A 104 25.05 12.84 -19.26
N TYR A 105 24.04 13.67 -19.07
CA TYR A 105 22.92 13.42 -18.14
C TYR A 105 22.13 12.13 -18.42
N TRP A 106 22.06 11.67 -19.66
CA TRP A 106 21.37 10.42 -20.00
C TRP A 106 22.01 9.20 -19.32
N ARG A 107 23.33 9.22 -19.06
CA ARG A 107 24.06 8.13 -18.42
C ARG A 107 23.64 7.86 -16.98
N PHE A 108 23.05 8.85 -16.30
CA PHE A 108 22.50 8.67 -14.94
C PHE A 108 21.28 7.75 -14.92
N ILE A 109 20.68 7.49 -16.08
CA ILE A 109 19.50 6.64 -16.22
C ILE A 109 19.81 5.42 -17.09
N SER A 110 20.45 5.61 -18.24
CA SER A 110 20.62 4.56 -19.25
C SER A 110 21.40 3.35 -18.76
N TYR A 111 22.28 3.52 -17.76
CA TYR A 111 23.07 2.44 -17.19
C TYR A 111 22.21 1.31 -16.61
N MET A 112 20.95 1.59 -16.23
CA MET A 112 20.00 0.60 -15.69
C MET A 112 19.64 -0.51 -16.69
N LEU A 113 19.87 -0.28 -17.99
CA LEU A 113 19.55 -1.23 -19.04
C LEU A 113 20.70 -2.20 -19.34
N LEU A 114 21.93 -1.83 -18.97
CA LEU A 114 23.14 -2.63 -19.23
C LEU A 114 23.36 -3.68 -18.15
N HIS A 115 23.77 -4.89 -18.56
CA HIS A 115 24.14 -5.98 -17.66
C HIS A 115 25.38 -6.69 -18.22
N SER A 116 26.35 -6.96 -17.35
CA SER A 116 27.63 -7.61 -17.71
C SER A 116 27.47 -9.10 -18.04
N ASP A 117 26.58 -9.78 -17.33
CA ASP A 117 26.49 -11.24 -17.36
C ASP A 117 25.03 -11.71 -17.42
N LEU A 118 24.82 -12.88 -18.02
CA LEU A 118 23.50 -13.52 -18.06
C LEU A 118 22.94 -13.76 -16.65
N PHE A 119 23.79 -14.18 -15.71
CA PHE A 119 23.39 -14.39 -14.32
C PHE A 119 22.95 -13.08 -13.66
N HIS A 120 23.71 -11.99 -13.85
CA HIS A 120 23.37 -10.68 -13.30
C HIS A 120 22.05 -10.16 -13.88
N LEU A 121 21.82 -10.32 -15.19
CA LEU A 121 20.55 -9.98 -15.83
C LEU A 121 19.40 -10.82 -15.28
N THR A 122 19.56 -12.14 -15.22
CA THR A 122 18.52 -13.07 -14.78
C THR A 122 18.08 -12.77 -13.35
N MET A 123 19.03 -12.52 -12.45
CA MET A 123 18.72 -12.16 -11.06
C MET A 123 17.99 -10.82 -10.95
N ASN A 124 18.39 -9.81 -11.75
CA ASN A 124 17.68 -8.53 -11.78
C ASN A 124 16.24 -8.70 -12.27
N ILE A 125 16.03 -9.40 -13.38
CA ILE A 125 14.68 -9.64 -13.93
C ILE A 125 13.83 -10.44 -12.95
N CYS A 126 14.37 -11.50 -12.35
CA CYS A 126 13.65 -12.31 -11.38
C CYS A 126 13.20 -11.47 -10.18
N LEU A 127 14.11 -10.71 -9.56
CA LEU A 127 13.77 -9.84 -8.41
C LEU A 127 12.82 -8.71 -8.82
N GLN A 128 13.03 -8.11 -9.98
CA GLN A 128 12.20 -7.04 -10.53
C GLN A 128 10.76 -7.52 -10.77
N LEU A 129 10.57 -8.73 -11.31
CA LEU A 129 9.24 -9.30 -11.52
C LEU A 129 8.61 -9.75 -10.19
N LEU A 130 9.34 -10.44 -9.32
CA LEU A 130 8.81 -10.93 -8.04
C LEU A 130 8.28 -9.79 -7.16
N ILE A 131 9.08 -8.73 -7.01
CA ILE A 131 8.78 -7.58 -6.16
C ILE A 131 7.88 -6.60 -6.91
N GLY A 132 8.29 -6.25 -8.12
CA GLY A 132 7.66 -5.19 -8.87
C GLY A 132 6.24 -5.54 -9.34
N MET A 133 5.95 -6.80 -9.73
CA MET A 133 4.59 -7.17 -10.12
C MET A 133 3.60 -6.90 -8.99
N ARG A 134 3.98 -7.22 -7.75
CA ARG A 134 3.15 -6.94 -6.57
C ARG A 134 2.99 -5.44 -6.35
N LEU A 135 4.09 -4.71 -6.39
CA LEU A 135 4.10 -3.27 -6.15
C LEU A 135 3.25 -2.51 -7.20
N GLU A 136 3.33 -2.90 -8.47
CA GLU A 136 2.62 -2.24 -9.57
C GLU A 136 1.11 -2.51 -9.55
N ILE A 137 0.69 -3.71 -9.13
CA ILE A 137 -0.73 -4.05 -8.93
C ILE A 137 -1.32 -3.27 -7.74
N GLU A 138 -0.57 -3.11 -6.64
CA GLU A 138 -1.05 -2.44 -5.42
C GLU A 138 -1.05 -0.91 -5.53
N GLN A 139 0.04 -0.34 -6.06
CA GLN A 139 0.31 1.11 -6.03
C GLN A 139 0.05 1.79 -7.38
N GLY A 140 0.05 1.03 -8.48
CA GLY A 140 -0.06 1.52 -9.85
C GLY A 140 1.31 1.83 -10.49
N HIS A 141 1.35 1.71 -11.82
CA HIS A 141 2.55 1.85 -12.66
C HIS A 141 3.34 3.15 -12.42
N LEU A 142 2.68 4.31 -12.31
CA LEU A 142 3.37 5.60 -12.16
C LEU A 142 4.18 5.67 -10.85
N LYS A 143 3.62 5.18 -9.75
CA LYS A 143 4.31 5.23 -8.44
C LYS A 143 5.53 4.33 -8.44
N VAL A 144 5.39 3.13 -9.01
CA VAL A 144 6.51 2.20 -9.18
C VAL A 144 7.59 2.79 -10.08
N ALA A 145 7.20 3.40 -11.19
CA ALA A 145 8.13 4.06 -12.10
C ALA A 145 8.93 5.16 -11.40
N ILE A 146 8.27 6.03 -10.61
CA ILE A 146 8.96 7.07 -9.86
C ILE A 146 9.93 6.46 -8.84
N ILE A 147 9.50 5.47 -8.05
CA ILE A 147 10.36 4.81 -7.05
C ILE A 147 11.58 4.17 -7.71
N TYR A 148 11.37 3.46 -8.82
CA TYR A 148 12.44 2.81 -9.57
C TYR A 148 13.44 3.83 -10.13
N MET A 149 12.94 4.88 -10.80
CA MET A 149 13.76 5.93 -11.38
C MET A 149 14.54 6.72 -10.32
N MET A 150 13.93 7.01 -9.18
CA MET A 150 14.63 7.64 -8.05
C MET A 150 15.76 6.74 -7.55
N GLY A 151 15.54 5.44 -7.44
CA GLY A 151 16.59 4.47 -7.10
C GLY A 151 17.76 4.48 -8.07
N VAL A 152 17.48 4.49 -9.38
CA VAL A 152 18.49 4.54 -10.45
C VAL A 152 19.29 5.85 -10.39
N ILE A 153 18.61 6.99 -10.24
CA ILE A 153 19.28 8.29 -10.14
C ILE A 153 20.11 8.37 -8.85
N SER A 154 19.57 7.92 -7.72
CA SER A 154 20.30 7.86 -6.45
C SER A 154 21.51 6.92 -6.52
N GLY A 155 21.41 5.80 -7.24
CA GLY A 155 22.52 4.86 -7.44
C GLY A 155 23.68 5.48 -8.22
N SER A 156 23.39 6.08 -9.38
CA SER A 156 24.42 6.78 -10.17
C SER A 156 25.02 7.98 -9.42
N LEU A 157 24.21 8.73 -8.68
CA LEU A 157 24.68 9.83 -7.84
C LEU A 157 25.55 9.35 -6.68
N ALA A 158 25.18 8.26 -6.03
CA ALA A 158 25.99 7.63 -4.99
C ALA A 158 27.34 7.17 -5.55
N THR A 159 27.37 6.54 -6.72
CA THR A 159 28.65 6.19 -7.38
C THR A 159 29.47 7.43 -7.71
N LEU A 160 28.84 8.51 -8.18
CA LEU A 160 29.54 9.77 -8.49
C LEU A 160 30.28 10.34 -7.27
N TYR A 161 29.64 10.33 -6.09
CA TYR A 161 30.21 10.93 -4.88
C TYR A 161 31.12 9.98 -4.09
N PHE A 162 30.73 8.71 -3.96
CA PHE A 162 31.42 7.75 -3.09
C PHE A 162 32.46 6.90 -3.81
N LEU A 163 32.26 6.58 -5.09
CA LEU A 163 33.15 5.70 -5.88
C LEU A 163 33.47 6.29 -7.26
N PRO A 164 34.13 7.46 -7.35
CA PRO A 164 34.36 8.18 -8.61
C PRO A 164 35.28 7.44 -9.60
N GLN A 165 35.98 6.40 -9.16
CA GLN A 165 36.88 5.60 -10.00
C GLN A 165 36.20 4.41 -10.68
N LEU A 166 34.96 4.08 -10.28
CA LEU A 166 34.25 2.90 -10.78
C LEU A 166 33.15 3.30 -11.76
N SER A 167 33.05 2.55 -12.84
CA SER A 167 31.89 2.58 -13.74
C SER A 167 30.73 1.81 -13.14
N LEU A 168 29.50 2.27 -13.40
CA LEU A 168 28.27 1.64 -12.93
C LEU A 168 27.43 1.14 -14.10
N MET A 169 26.95 -0.09 -13.99
CA MET A 169 25.95 -0.70 -14.88
C MET A 169 25.03 -1.62 -14.08
N GLY A 170 23.79 -1.77 -14.53
CA GLY A 170 22.81 -2.68 -13.92
C GLY A 170 21.59 -1.99 -13.32
N ALA A 171 20.49 -2.72 -13.34
CA ALA A 171 19.18 -2.28 -12.83
C ALA A 171 19.04 -2.36 -11.29
N SER A 172 20.05 -2.90 -10.61
CA SER A 172 19.97 -3.30 -9.20
C SER A 172 19.60 -2.16 -8.26
N ALA A 173 20.07 -0.93 -8.53
CA ALA A 173 19.70 0.26 -7.76
C ALA A 173 18.18 0.52 -7.77
N GLY A 174 17.53 0.34 -8.93
CA GLY A 174 16.07 0.43 -9.06
C GLY A 174 15.34 -0.70 -8.33
N VAL A 175 15.87 -1.93 -8.42
CA VAL A 175 15.32 -3.10 -7.72
C VAL A 175 15.39 -2.93 -6.20
N TYR A 176 16.51 -2.45 -5.67
CA TYR A 176 16.66 -2.17 -4.23
C TYR A 176 15.77 -1.05 -3.75
N ALA A 177 15.52 -0.02 -4.57
CA ALA A 177 14.55 1.02 -4.25
C ALA A 177 13.12 0.45 -4.16
N MET A 178 12.73 -0.42 -5.09
CA MET A 178 11.43 -1.11 -5.01
C MET A 178 11.34 -2.00 -3.76
N LEU A 179 12.37 -2.77 -3.44
CA LEU A 179 12.42 -3.58 -2.22
C LEU A 179 12.23 -2.70 -0.96
N THR A 180 12.92 -1.56 -0.92
CA THR A 180 12.84 -0.61 0.19
C THR A 180 11.45 0.01 0.31
N SER A 181 10.74 0.20 -0.80
CA SER A 181 9.37 0.74 -0.80
C SER A 181 8.34 -0.17 -0.11
N HIS A 182 8.62 -1.47 0.03
CA HIS A 182 7.79 -2.39 0.80
C HIS A 182 7.97 -2.25 2.32
N ILE A 183 9.11 -1.73 2.76
CA ILE A 183 9.46 -1.63 4.19
C ILE A 183 8.46 -0.73 4.97
N PRO A 184 8.05 0.46 4.50
CA PRO A 184 7.07 1.29 5.20
C PRO A 184 5.71 0.60 5.43
N HIS A 185 5.26 -0.24 4.49
CA HIS A 185 4.03 -1.01 4.65
C HIS A 185 4.17 -2.07 5.76
N LEU A 186 5.36 -2.64 5.92
CA LEU A 186 5.68 -3.54 7.02
C LEU A 186 5.74 -2.77 8.34
N ILE A 187 6.49 -1.66 8.40
CA ILE A 187 6.73 -0.87 9.62
C ILE A 187 5.44 -0.25 10.18
N LYS A 188 4.56 0.31 9.34
CA LYS A 188 3.31 0.94 9.82
C LYS A 188 2.34 -0.04 10.49
N ASN A 189 2.53 -1.35 10.28
CA ASN A 189 1.70 -2.39 10.86
C ASN A 189 2.45 -3.24 11.91
N PHE A 190 3.71 -2.89 12.22
CA PHE A 190 4.59 -3.67 13.10
C PHE A 190 4.10 -3.72 14.55
N HIS A 191 3.30 -2.74 14.96
CA HIS A 191 2.81 -2.60 16.34
C HIS A 191 1.52 -3.40 16.62
N TYR A 192 0.85 -3.98 15.60
CA TYR A 192 -0.44 -4.66 15.76
C TYR A 192 -0.48 -6.12 15.26
N LEU A 193 0.66 -6.71 14.86
CA LEU A 193 0.67 -8.04 14.21
C LEU A 193 1.64 -9.03 14.87
N THR A 194 1.07 -10.07 15.48
CA THR A 194 1.75 -11.19 16.15
C THR A 194 2.52 -12.11 15.18
N TYR A 195 2.22 -12.08 13.87
CA TYR A 195 2.83 -12.97 12.87
C TYR A 195 3.56 -12.21 11.75
N ARG A 196 4.80 -11.83 12.04
CA ARG A 196 5.69 -11.04 11.16
C ARG A 196 6.10 -11.80 9.88
N TYR A 197 6.34 -13.11 9.99
CA TYR A 197 6.84 -13.95 8.89
C TYR A 197 5.72 -14.44 7.94
N LEU A 198 4.52 -14.70 8.45
CA LEU A 198 3.40 -15.22 7.63
C LEU A 198 2.94 -14.23 6.55
N ARG A 199 3.09 -12.91 6.76
CA ARG A 199 2.73 -11.89 5.76
C ARG A 199 3.79 -11.71 4.68
N VAL A 200 5.08 -11.82 5.04
CA VAL A 200 6.18 -11.80 4.06
C VAL A 200 6.10 -13.04 3.15
N ILE A 201 5.80 -14.21 3.74
CA ILE A 201 5.53 -15.44 2.98
C ILE A 201 4.25 -15.29 2.12
N SER A 202 3.20 -14.63 2.63
CA SER A 202 1.99 -14.32 1.86
C SER A 202 2.23 -13.35 0.70
N MET A 203 3.20 -12.43 0.79
CA MET A 203 3.58 -11.55 -0.32
C MET A 203 4.41 -12.30 -1.37
N CYS A 204 5.27 -13.23 -0.94
CA CYS A 204 6.02 -14.13 -1.82
C CYS A 204 5.16 -15.23 -2.47
N SER A 205 3.99 -15.56 -1.91
CA SER A 205 3.12 -16.61 -2.43
C SER A 205 2.32 -16.08 -3.64
N PRO A 206 2.52 -16.61 -4.86
CA PRO A 206 1.59 -16.36 -5.95
C PRO A 206 0.28 -17.05 -5.56
N ILE A 207 -0.81 -16.28 -5.50
CA ILE A 207 -2.18 -16.80 -5.32
C ILE A 207 -2.48 -17.36 -3.92
N LYS A 208 -3.17 -16.57 -3.10
CA LYS A 208 -4.29 -17.09 -2.29
C LYS A 208 -5.48 -16.11 -2.36
N GLY A 209 -6.19 -16.19 -3.47
CA GLY A 209 -7.65 -16.12 -3.42
C GLY A 209 -8.16 -17.44 -2.86
N ILE A 210 -8.12 -17.61 -1.53
CA ILE A 210 -8.89 -18.65 -0.86
C ILE A 210 -9.69 -17.94 0.22
N ARG A 211 -10.95 -17.70 -0.15
CA ARG A 211 -12.05 -17.38 0.75
C ARG A 211 -12.14 -18.53 1.74
N MET A 212 -11.77 -18.31 3.00
CA MET A 212 -12.19 -19.19 4.09
C MET A 212 -13.71 -19.04 4.19
N HIS A 213 -14.44 -19.92 3.52
CA HIS A 213 -15.83 -20.17 3.89
C HIS A 213 -15.78 -20.79 5.29
N ASN A 214 -16.38 -20.09 6.25
CA ASN A 214 -16.73 -20.67 7.53
C ASN A 214 -17.49 -21.97 7.27
N ILE A 215 -16.90 -23.09 7.67
CA ILE A 215 -17.64 -24.32 7.91
C ILE A 215 -18.14 -24.17 9.34
N SER A 216 -19.41 -23.78 9.43
CA SER A 216 -20.29 -24.01 10.57
C SER A 216 -20.51 -25.50 10.80
#